data_AF-A0A7C2RCR7-F1
#
_entry.id   AF-A0A7C2RCR7-F1
#
_cell.length_a   1.000
_cell.length_b   1.000
_cell.length_c   1.000
_cell.angle_alpha   90.00
_cell.angle_beta   90.00
_cell.angle_gamma   90.00
#
_symmetry.space_group_name_H-M   'P 1'
#
loop_
_entity.id
_entity.type
_entity.pdbx_description
1 polymer ?
#
loop_
_entity_poly.entity_id
_entity_poly.type
_entity_poly.pdbx_seq_one_letter_code
_entity_poly.pdbx_strand_id
1 'polypeptide(L)'
;MPIQAQYLGMPLSLDDLDVENRAYFSHCAEHSFHLQACEDCRLLRYPPTTACPWCMSRNARWVPVEGKGEVHSYTEVHHAIQPAFKGHTPYLVLLVDLDTQKGKPTEHEALRVVGNLTTPDGKLAPPEMVRRVGIGTRVRMVFTDIAPALALPQWTIDEAATQPARPWRYPQE
;
A
#
# COMPACT_ATOMS: atom_id res chain seq x y z
N MET A 1 11.70 -21.23 -7.31
CA MET A 1 11.30 -20.72 -8.63
C MET A 1 10.66 -19.34 -8.49
N PRO A 2 11.01 -18.37 -9.34
CA PRO A 2 10.39 -17.04 -9.35
C PRO A 2 8.87 -17.13 -9.57
N ILE A 3 8.10 -16.27 -8.90
CA ILE A 3 6.68 -16.08 -9.21
C ILE A 3 6.62 -15.14 -10.39
N GLN A 4 5.91 -15.54 -11.45
CA GLN A 4 5.67 -14.72 -12.63
C GLN A 4 4.17 -14.46 -12.75
N ALA A 5 3.81 -13.21 -13.02
CA ALA A 5 2.43 -12.80 -13.19
C ALA A 5 2.34 -11.63 -14.17
N GLN A 6 1.12 -11.19 -14.47
CA GLN A 6 0.90 -10.00 -15.26
C GLN A 6 -0.12 -9.09 -14.57
N TYR A 7 0.19 -7.80 -14.50
CA TYR A 7 -0.74 -6.77 -14.04
C TYR A 7 -0.99 -5.78 -15.18
N LEU A 8 -2.24 -5.66 -15.61
CA LEU A 8 -2.64 -4.84 -16.77
C LEU A 8 -1.83 -5.18 -18.03
N GLY A 9 -1.48 -6.45 -18.22
CA GLY A 9 -0.65 -6.93 -19.34
C GLY A 9 0.84 -6.63 -19.21
N MET A 10 1.29 -5.99 -18.13
CA MET A 10 2.71 -5.80 -17.84
C MET A 10 3.26 -6.97 -17.01
N PRO A 11 4.47 -7.47 -17.28
CA PRO A 11 5.06 -8.56 -16.52
C PRO A 11 5.43 -8.11 -15.11
N LEU A 12 5.10 -8.95 -14.13
CA LEU A 12 5.58 -8.87 -12.75
C LEU A 12 6.39 -10.13 -12.44
N SER A 13 7.50 -9.96 -11.75
CA SER A 13 8.36 -11.07 -11.31
C SER A 13 8.79 -10.86 -9.87
N LEU A 14 8.67 -11.90 -9.06
CA LEU A 14 9.19 -11.96 -7.69
C LEU A 14 10.20 -13.10 -7.58
N ASP A 15 11.46 -12.74 -7.43
CA ASP A 15 12.60 -13.66 -7.38
C ASP A 15 12.50 -14.62 -6.18
N ASP A 16 13.02 -15.84 -6.29
CA ASP A 16 13.03 -16.80 -5.18
C ASP A 16 14.07 -16.55 -4.10
N LEU A 17 15.04 -15.69 -4.36
CA LEU A 17 16.00 -15.20 -3.39
C LEU A 17 15.48 -13.99 -2.60
N ASP A 18 14.39 -13.35 -3.02
CA ASP A 18 13.75 -12.25 -2.29
C ASP A 18 12.78 -12.78 -1.21
N VAL A 19 13.37 -13.34 -0.15
CA VAL A 19 12.65 -14.04 0.92
C VAL A 19 11.64 -13.13 1.62
N GLU A 20 12.02 -11.88 1.90
CA GLU A 20 11.18 -10.91 2.60
C GLU A 20 9.96 -10.49 1.80
N ASN A 21 10.13 -10.12 0.52
CA ASN A 21 8.97 -9.75 -0.30
C ASN A 21 8.10 -10.97 -0.62
N ARG A 22 8.67 -12.17 -0.72
CA ARG A 22 7.85 -13.40 -0.86
C ARG A 22 6.90 -13.63 0.28
N ALA A 23 7.39 -13.53 1.51
CA ALA A 23 6.54 -13.68 2.69
C ALA A 23 5.50 -12.55 2.75
N TYR A 24 5.88 -11.32 2.43
CA TYR A 24 4.94 -10.20 2.37
C TYR A 24 3.79 -10.46 1.38
N PHE A 25 4.12 -10.80 0.14
CA PHE A 25 3.12 -10.99 -0.92
C PHE A 25 2.32 -12.29 -0.77
N SER A 26 2.84 -13.32 -0.08
CA SER A 26 2.04 -14.50 0.27
C SER A 26 0.91 -14.13 1.23
N HIS A 27 1.18 -13.29 2.22
CA HIS A 27 0.12 -12.78 3.10
C HIS A 27 -0.88 -11.90 2.33
N CYS A 28 -0.39 -11.06 1.40
CA CYS A 28 -1.29 -10.30 0.53
C CYS A 28 -2.20 -11.20 -0.32
N ALA A 29 -1.70 -12.33 -0.83
CA ALA A 29 -2.49 -13.30 -1.59
C ALA A 29 -3.58 -13.98 -0.74
N GLU A 30 -3.39 -14.04 0.57
CA GLU A 30 -4.41 -14.49 1.55
C GLU A 30 -5.35 -13.33 1.98
N HIS A 31 -5.26 -12.18 1.32
CA HIS A 31 -5.98 -10.94 1.63
C HIS A 31 -5.76 -10.48 3.07
N SER A 32 -4.56 -10.70 3.59
CA SER A 32 -4.18 -10.36 4.96
C SER A 32 -2.95 -9.46 4.99
N PHE A 33 -3.04 -8.29 5.60
CA PHE A 33 -1.92 -7.37 5.70
C PHE A 33 -1.04 -7.73 6.90
N HIS A 34 0.19 -8.17 6.61
CA HIS A 34 1.18 -8.52 7.62
C HIS A 34 2.41 -7.64 7.52
N LEU A 35 3.01 -7.34 8.67
CA LEU A 35 4.27 -6.62 8.78
C LEU A 35 5.25 -7.38 9.66
N GLN A 36 6.55 -7.14 9.46
CA GLN A 36 7.58 -7.70 10.31
C GLN A 36 7.64 -6.94 11.65
N ALA A 37 7.30 -7.61 12.75
CA ALA A 37 7.51 -7.14 14.11
C ALA A 37 8.88 -7.61 14.61
N CYS A 38 9.76 -6.68 15.00
CA CYS A 38 11.03 -7.03 15.64
C CYS A 38 10.77 -7.71 16.98
N GLU A 39 11.46 -8.82 17.25
CA GLU A 39 11.28 -9.55 18.52
C GLU A 39 11.96 -8.86 19.70
N ASP A 40 12.97 -8.03 19.43
CA ASP A 40 13.78 -7.37 20.45
C ASP A 40 13.21 -6.00 20.84
N CYS A 41 12.98 -5.12 19.85
CA CYS A 41 12.45 -3.76 20.11
C CYS A 41 10.93 -3.61 19.91
N ARG A 42 10.25 -4.66 19.44
CA ARG A 42 8.79 -4.72 19.20
C ARG A 42 8.23 -3.76 18.15
N LEU A 43 9.06 -2.96 17.48
CA LEU A 43 8.62 -2.11 16.38
C LEU A 43 8.34 -2.92 15.11
N LEU A 44 7.27 -2.54 14.43
CA LEU A 44 6.87 -2.99 13.10
C LEU A 44 7.66 -2.24 12.04
N ARG A 45 7.98 -2.89 10.91
CA ARG A 45 8.64 -2.25 9.76
C ARG A 45 7.94 -2.49 8.43
N TYR A 46 8.04 -1.48 7.58
CA TYR A 46 7.75 -1.51 6.16
C TYR A 46 8.67 -0.52 5.44
N PRO A 47 9.22 -0.82 4.26
CA PRO A 47 9.11 -2.09 3.52
C PRO A 47 9.68 -3.30 4.27
N PRO A 48 9.40 -4.54 3.81
CA PRO A 48 10.07 -5.73 4.33
C PRO A 48 11.60 -5.60 4.21
N THR A 49 12.32 -5.94 5.28
CA THR A 49 13.79 -5.90 5.32
C THR A 49 14.38 -7.05 6.13
N THR A 50 15.65 -7.37 5.87
CA THR A 50 16.40 -8.47 6.50
C THR A 50 16.75 -8.24 7.97
N ALA A 51 16.77 -6.98 8.41
CA ALA A 51 17.04 -6.59 9.79
C ALA A 51 16.21 -5.36 10.20
N CYS A 52 15.97 -5.24 11.50
CA CYS A 52 15.28 -4.12 12.12
C CYS A 52 16.10 -2.82 11.93
N PRO A 53 15.53 -1.76 11.32
CA PRO A 53 16.27 -0.50 11.10
C PRO A 53 16.54 0.28 12.40
N TRP A 54 15.86 -0.06 13.50
CA TRP A 54 16.02 0.64 14.78
C TRP A 54 17.05 0.00 15.72
N CYS A 55 17.09 -1.33 15.81
CA CYS A 55 17.99 -2.03 16.73
C CYS A 55 18.93 -3.04 16.06
N MET A 56 18.92 -3.14 14.73
CA MET A 56 19.75 -4.06 13.92
C MET A 56 19.49 -5.57 14.16
N SER A 57 18.53 -5.92 15.01
CA SER A 57 18.14 -7.31 15.22
C SER A 57 17.58 -7.93 13.94
N ARG A 58 17.99 -9.16 13.68
CA ARG A 58 17.46 -10.00 12.59
C ARG A 58 16.25 -10.82 13.05
N ASN A 59 15.96 -10.84 14.36
CA ASN A 59 14.83 -11.57 14.91
C ASN A 59 13.55 -10.77 14.67
N ALA A 60 12.69 -11.33 13.83
CA ALA A 60 11.39 -10.77 13.54
C ALA A 60 10.39 -11.87 13.24
N ARG A 61 9.11 -11.57 13.47
CA ARG A 61 8.00 -12.41 13.05
C ARG A 61 7.01 -11.59 12.24
N TRP A 62 6.33 -12.23 11.31
CA TRP A 62 5.20 -11.64 10.61
C TRP A 62 3.98 -11.62 11.53
N VAL A 63 3.34 -10.46 11.67
CA VAL A 63 2.12 -10.31 12.45
C VAL A 63 1.05 -9.63 11.62
N PRO A 64 -0.24 -10.03 11.75
CA PRO A 64 -1.33 -9.35 11.09
C PRO A 64 -1.48 -7.95 11.69
N VAL A 65 -1.75 -6.97 10.84
CA VAL A 65 -1.97 -5.57 11.22
C VAL A 65 -3.18 -5.01 10.46
N GLU A 66 -3.80 -3.97 11.01
CA GLU A 66 -4.87 -3.28 10.29
C GLU A 66 -4.28 -2.47 9.14
N GLY A 67 -4.80 -2.72 7.93
CA GLY A 67 -4.52 -1.92 6.74
C GLY A 67 -5.40 -0.68 6.70
N LYS A 68 -5.31 0.21 7.69
CA LYS A 68 -6.04 1.49 7.74
C LYS A 68 -5.08 2.64 7.91
N GLY A 69 -5.42 3.77 7.32
CA GLY A 69 -4.56 4.94 7.41
C GLY A 69 -5.14 6.19 6.76
N GLU A 70 -4.25 7.14 6.61
CA GLU A 70 -4.52 8.47 6.07
C GLU A 70 -3.59 8.74 4.89
N VAL A 71 -4.13 9.32 3.82
CA VAL A 71 -3.29 9.78 2.70
C VAL A 71 -2.34 10.86 3.19
N HIS A 72 -1.06 10.51 3.27
CA HIS A 72 0.03 11.42 3.64
C HIS A 72 0.40 12.30 2.44
N SER A 73 0.52 11.69 1.28
CA SER A 73 0.82 12.34 0.00
C SER A 73 0.25 11.52 -1.15
N TYR A 74 0.11 12.12 -2.32
CA TYR A 74 -0.36 11.43 -3.51
C TYR A 74 0.23 12.03 -4.79
N THR A 75 0.19 11.26 -5.86
CA THR A 75 0.42 11.73 -7.23
C THR A 75 -0.79 11.38 -8.08
N GLU A 76 -1.33 12.37 -8.79
CA GLU A 76 -2.37 12.17 -9.78
C GLU A 76 -1.75 12.11 -11.17
N VAL A 77 -1.80 10.94 -11.79
CA VAL A 77 -1.15 10.71 -13.08
C VAL A 77 -2.14 11.00 -14.20
N HIS A 78 -1.98 12.16 -14.84
CA HIS A 78 -2.77 12.59 -16.00
C HIS A 78 -2.21 12.08 -17.33
N HIS A 79 -0.92 11.77 -17.39
CA HIS A 79 -0.24 11.25 -18.58
C HIS A 79 0.47 9.94 -18.27
N ALA A 80 -0.12 8.82 -18.72
CA ALA A 80 0.47 7.50 -18.49
C ALA A 80 1.62 7.24 -19.48
N ILE A 81 2.84 7.12 -18.94
CA ILE A 81 4.02 6.67 -19.70
C ILE A 81 3.87 5.19 -20.07
N GLN A 82 3.38 4.37 -19.13
CA GLN A 82 3.14 2.95 -19.36
C GLN A 82 1.84 2.75 -20.16
N PRO A 83 1.87 2.09 -21.33
CA PRO A 83 0.69 1.90 -22.18
C PRO A 83 -0.50 1.25 -21.44
N ALA A 84 -0.21 0.31 -20.54
CA ALA A 84 -1.18 -0.40 -19.72
C ALA A 84 -2.09 0.51 -18.88
N PHE A 85 -1.63 1.71 -18.53
CA PHE A 85 -2.38 2.66 -17.71
C PHE A 85 -3.11 3.75 -18.51
N LYS A 86 -2.94 3.83 -19.84
CA LYS A 86 -3.53 4.91 -20.66
C LYS A 86 -5.05 4.96 -20.58
N GLY A 87 -5.71 3.81 -20.48
CA GLY A 87 -7.17 3.73 -20.31
C GLY A 87 -7.67 4.08 -18.90
N HIS A 88 -6.76 4.35 -17.97
CA HIS A 88 -7.08 4.55 -16.54
C HIS A 88 -6.72 5.95 -16.04
N THR A 89 -6.31 6.87 -16.91
CA THR A 89 -6.00 8.25 -16.50
C THR A 89 -7.28 9.09 -16.28
N PRO A 90 -7.32 9.96 -15.26
CA PRO A 90 -6.34 10.08 -14.18
C PRO A 90 -6.47 8.94 -13.17
N TYR A 91 -5.33 8.47 -12.64
CA TYR A 91 -5.29 7.55 -11.50
C TYR A 91 -4.41 8.10 -10.38
N LEU A 92 -4.65 7.67 -9.14
CA LEU A 92 -3.83 8.05 -8.00
C LEU A 92 -2.82 6.96 -7.65
N VAL A 93 -1.60 7.39 -7.34
CA VAL A 93 -0.64 6.66 -6.51
C VAL A 93 -0.64 7.35 -5.15
N LEU A 94 -0.97 6.61 -4.11
CA LEU A 94 -1.09 7.10 -2.74
C LEU A 94 0.13 6.66 -1.93
N LEU A 95 0.60 7.55 -1.07
CA LEU A 95 1.48 7.25 0.06
C LEU A 95 0.64 7.41 1.33
N VAL A 96 0.39 6.31 2.03
CA VAL A 96 -0.55 6.29 3.17
C VAL A 96 0.23 6.10 4.46
N ASP A 97 0.06 7.02 5.42
CA ASP A 97 0.48 6.82 6.80
C ASP A 97 -0.48 5.81 7.44
N LEU A 98 0.03 4.66 7.86
CA LEU A 98 -0.75 3.69 8.63
C LEU A 98 -1.11 4.27 10.01
N ASP A 99 -2.31 4.01 10.49
CA ASP A 99 -2.65 4.31 11.90
C ASP A 99 -1.82 3.45 12.84
N THR A 100 -1.59 2.20 12.42
CA THR A 100 -0.70 1.27 13.10
C THR A 100 0.70 1.87 13.21
N GLN A 101 1.16 2.09 14.44
CA GLN A 101 2.46 2.66 14.77
C GLN A 101 2.68 4.12 14.29
N LYS A 102 1.61 4.90 14.05
CA LYS A 102 1.75 6.36 13.85
C LYS A 102 2.25 7.02 15.13
N GLY A 103 3.20 7.94 14.99
CA GLY A 103 3.86 8.62 16.10
C GLY A 103 4.85 7.74 16.88
N LYS A 104 5.34 6.65 16.29
CA LYS A 104 6.33 5.76 16.89
C LYS A 104 7.41 5.36 15.86
N PRO A 105 8.69 5.32 16.25
CA PRO A 105 9.22 5.55 17.61
C PRO A 105 9.24 7.02 18.06
N THR A 106 9.18 7.98 17.14
CA THR A 106 9.02 9.40 17.43
C THR A 106 7.69 9.95 16.92
N GLU A 107 7.27 11.10 17.44
CA GLU A 107 5.99 11.74 17.07
C GLU A 107 5.86 12.11 15.58
N HIS A 108 6.98 12.17 14.85
CA HIS A 108 7.03 12.52 13.43
C HIS A 108 7.09 11.31 12.49
N GLU A 109 7.09 10.10 13.05
CA GLU A 109 7.24 8.86 12.27
C GLU A 109 5.91 8.12 12.10
N ALA A 110 5.75 7.52 10.93
CA ALA A 110 4.67 6.60 10.61
C ALA A 110 5.19 5.56 9.62
N LEU A 111 4.59 4.38 9.63
CA LEU A 111 4.81 3.42 8.56
C LEU A 111 4.03 3.86 7.33
N ARG A 112 4.73 3.96 6.20
CA ARG A 112 4.13 4.46 4.95
C ARG A 112 4.11 3.40 3.88
N VAL A 113 2.93 3.12 3.35
CA VAL A 113 2.74 2.09 2.33
C VAL A 113 2.20 2.73 1.06
N VAL A 114 2.85 2.42 -0.05
CA VAL A 114 2.46 2.91 -1.38
C VAL A 114 1.47 1.95 -2.01
N GLY A 115 0.44 2.49 -2.67
CA GLY A 115 -0.50 1.73 -3.49
C GLY A 115 -1.34 2.67 -4.35
N ASN A 116 -2.02 2.15 -5.37
CA ASN A 116 -3.01 2.88 -6.14
C ASN A 116 -4.32 3.06 -5.37
N LEU A 117 -5.06 4.11 -5.75
CA LEU A 117 -6.47 4.19 -5.42
C LEU A 117 -7.26 3.23 -6.31
N THR A 118 -8.09 2.41 -5.68
CA THR A 118 -8.91 1.38 -6.30
C THR A 118 -10.32 1.41 -5.74
N THR A 119 -11.25 0.81 -6.48
CA THR A 119 -12.55 0.39 -5.96
C THR A 119 -12.37 -0.71 -4.90
N PRO A 120 -13.40 -1.00 -4.08
CA PRO A 120 -13.31 -2.05 -3.06
C PRO A 120 -12.98 -3.45 -3.60
N ASP A 121 -13.27 -3.72 -4.87
CA ASP A 121 -12.95 -4.97 -5.59
C ASP A 121 -11.58 -4.94 -6.29
N GLY A 122 -10.71 -3.96 -5.98
CA GLY A 122 -9.33 -3.93 -6.44
C GLY A 122 -9.12 -3.48 -7.89
N LYS A 123 -10.13 -2.88 -8.54
CA LYS A 123 -9.96 -2.25 -9.85
C LYS A 123 -9.52 -0.80 -9.69
N LEU A 124 -8.70 -0.29 -10.61
CA LEU A 124 -8.28 1.12 -10.58
C LEU A 124 -9.51 2.04 -10.48
N ALA A 125 -9.42 3.01 -9.57
CA ALA A 125 -10.54 3.87 -9.26
C ALA A 125 -10.96 4.73 -10.46
N PRO A 126 -12.27 4.91 -10.67
CA PRO A 126 -12.77 5.75 -11.75
C PRO A 126 -12.56 7.25 -11.45
N PRO A 127 -12.58 8.13 -12.46
CA PRO A 127 -12.20 9.55 -12.31
C PRO A 127 -13.00 10.31 -11.25
N GLU A 128 -14.28 9.99 -11.06
CA GLU A 128 -15.14 10.58 -10.03
C GLU A 128 -14.68 10.24 -8.61
N MET A 129 -14.15 9.03 -8.41
CA MET A 129 -13.59 8.62 -7.13
C MET A 129 -12.22 9.28 -6.90
N VAL A 130 -11.39 9.38 -7.94
CA VAL A 130 -10.11 10.08 -7.90
C VAL A 130 -10.26 11.53 -7.43
N ARG A 131 -11.28 12.25 -7.90
CA ARG A 131 -11.58 13.65 -7.51
C ARG A 131 -11.92 13.82 -6.03
N ARG A 132 -12.35 12.76 -5.33
CA ARG A 132 -12.75 12.80 -3.91
C ARG A 132 -11.57 12.63 -2.95
N VAL A 133 -10.43 12.14 -3.42
CA VAL A 133 -9.31 11.72 -2.55
C VAL A 133 -8.22 12.76 -2.52
N GLY A 134 -7.75 13.18 -1.35
CA GLY A 134 -6.63 14.10 -1.20
C GLY A 134 -5.84 13.79 0.06
N ILE A 135 -4.88 14.64 0.42
CA ILE A 135 -4.18 14.53 1.70
C ILE A 135 -5.22 14.62 2.83
N GLY A 136 -5.11 13.71 3.80
CA GLY A 136 -6.04 13.56 4.92
C GLY A 136 -7.20 12.59 4.66
N THR A 137 -7.44 12.16 3.41
CA THR A 137 -8.51 11.17 3.14
C THR A 137 -8.22 9.87 3.90
N ARG A 138 -9.25 9.32 4.54
CA ARG A 138 -9.17 8.06 5.28
C ARG A 138 -9.38 6.90 4.32
N VAL A 139 -8.43 5.97 4.32
CA VAL A 139 -8.39 4.84 3.38
C VAL A 139 -8.15 3.53 4.13
N ARG A 140 -8.61 2.45 3.50
CA ARG A 140 -8.33 1.09 3.95
C ARG A 140 -7.76 0.27 2.81
N MET A 141 -6.95 -0.71 3.17
CA MET A 141 -6.29 -1.59 2.24
C MET A 141 -7.31 -2.57 1.64
N VAL A 142 -7.13 -2.85 0.36
CA VAL A 142 -7.79 -3.90 -0.40
C VAL A 142 -6.73 -4.63 -1.22
N PHE A 143 -7.05 -5.80 -1.73
CA PHE A 143 -6.11 -6.63 -2.48
C PHE A 143 -6.60 -6.83 -3.90
N THR A 144 -5.72 -6.62 -4.87
CA THR A 144 -5.96 -6.94 -6.28
C THR A 144 -5.26 -8.25 -6.58
N ASP A 145 -6.03 -9.32 -6.79
CA ASP A 145 -5.48 -10.63 -7.16
C ASP A 145 -4.86 -10.59 -8.56
N ILE A 146 -3.59 -10.98 -8.65
CA ILE A 146 -2.82 -11.00 -9.91
C ILE A 146 -2.57 -12.44 -10.35
N ALA A 147 -2.23 -13.31 -9.41
CA ALA A 147 -2.01 -14.73 -9.61
C ALA A 147 -2.31 -15.49 -8.30
N PRO A 148 -2.46 -16.83 -8.31
CA PRO A 148 -2.83 -17.59 -7.11
C PRO A 148 -1.94 -17.37 -5.87
N ALA A 149 -0.68 -16.97 -6.05
CA ALA A 149 0.28 -16.71 -4.97
C ALA A 149 0.74 -15.24 -4.92
N LEU A 150 0.00 -14.32 -5.56
CA LEU A 150 0.37 -12.91 -5.63
C LEU A 150 -0.87 -12.02 -5.75
N ALA A 151 -1.07 -11.18 -4.74
CA ALA A 151 -2.00 -10.06 -4.80
C ALA A 151 -1.27 -8.75 -4.46
N LEU A 152 -1.69 -7.65 -5.09
CA LEU A 152 -1.15 -6.32 -4.81
C LEU A 152 -1.97 -5.66 -3.69
N PRO A 153 -1.31 -5.14 -2.63
CA PRO A 153 -1.98 -4.27 -1.67
C PRO A 153 -2.26 -2.92 -2.32
N GLN A 154 -3.52 -2.51 -2.29
CA GLN A 154 -4.04 -1.27 -2.87
C GLN A 154 -4.89 -0.53 -1.83
N TRP A 155 -5.32 0.68 -2.15
CA TRP A 155 -6.10 1.51 -1.23
C TRP A 155 -7.49 1.79 -1.79
N THR A 156 -8.49 1.81 -0.93
CA THR A 156 -9.84 2.31 -1.25
C THR A 156 -10.29 3.27 -0.15
N ILE A 157 -11.28 4.11 -0.44
CA ILE A 157 -11.85 5.03 0.56
C ILE A 157 -12.44 4.21 1.70
N ASP A 158 -12.08 4.54 2.94
CA ASP A 158 -12.71 3.95 4.12
C ASP A 158 -14.01 4.68 4.43
N GLU A 159 -15.11 4.25 3.80
CA GLU A 159 -16.44 4.84 3.99
C GLU A 159 -16.98 4.63 5.42
N ALA A 160 -16.35 3.77 6.24
CA ALA A 160 -16.69 3.59 7.65
C ALA A 160 -15.95 4.57 8.59
N ALA A 161 -14.91 5.26 8.10
CA ALA A 161 -14.15 6.24 8.87
C ALA A 161 -14.70 7.66 8.68
N THR A 162 -14.54 8.49 9.71
CA THR A 162 -14.84 9.94 9.60
C THR A 162 -13.87 10.57 8.61
N GLN A 163 -14.39 11.03 7.47
CA GLN A 163 -13.61 11.70 6.43
C GLN A 163 -13.36 13.17 6.79
N PRO A 164 -12.24 13.77 6.36
CA PRO A 164 -12.05 15.21 6.49
C PRO A 164 -13.08 15.93 5.61
N ALA A 165 -13.62 17.06 6.10
CA ALA A 165 -14.62 17.83 5.35
C ALA A 165 -14.08 18.36 4.00
N ARG A 166 -12.78 18.64 3.94
CA ARG A 166 -12.07 19.09 2.74
C ARG A 166 -10.69 18.44 2.69
N PRO A 167 -10.54 17.25 2.07
CA PRO A 167 -9.23 16.70 1.78
C PRO A 167 -8.41 17.72 0.99
N TRP A 168 -7.15 17.92 1.35
CA TRP A 168 -6.30 18.84 0.59
C TRP A 168 -5.97 18.21 -0.76
N ARG A 169 -6.25 18.96 -1.82
CA ARG A 169 -5.85 18.62 -3.18
C ARG A 169 -5.13 19.81 -3.77
N TYR A 170 -4.17 19.55 -4.67
CA TYR A 170 -3.58 20.64 -5.44
C TYR A 170 -4.68 21.36 -6.24
N PRO A 171 -4.59 22.70 -6.42
CA PRO A 171 -5.57 23.44 -7.23
C PRO A 171 -5.60 22.86 -8.64
N GLN A 172 -6.78 22.44 -9.09
CA GLN A 172 -6.98 22.06 -10.49
C GLN A 172 -7.28 23.37 -11.24
N GLU A 173 -6.44 23.70 -12.23
CA GLU A 173 -6.65 24.82 -13.16
C GLU A 173 -7.93 24.64 -14.00
#